data_AF-A0A1S4AQZ8-F1
#
_entry.id   AF-A0A1S4AQZ8-F1
#
_cell.length_a   1.000
_cell.length_b   1.000
_cell.length_c   1.000
_cell.angle_alpha   90.00
_cell.angle_beta   90.00
_cell.angle_gamma   90.00
#
_symmetry.space_group_name_H-M   'P 1'
#
loop_
_entity.id
_entity.type
_entity.pdbx_description
1 polymer ?
#
loop_
_entity_poly.entity_id
_entity_poly.type
_entity_poly.pdbx_seq_one_letter_code
_entity_poly.pdbx_strand_id
1 'polypeptide(L)'
;MRERLLVHLRGLPQIVESWKRPEDSDTQPSQFARSINKEVGLLQRVLSRTLHELDVQAIFRQVVAIFHSQISEAFLHLDISIPQAKKRMYRDVQHILGCIRSLPSDSKSSPPNWGQLDEFVAKNFGEEVGQ
;
A
#
# COMPACT_ATOMS: atom_id res chain seq x y z
N MET A 1 -9.94 8.89 5.63
CA MET A 1 -8.73 8.22 5.08
C MET A 1 -8.49 8.47 3.59
N ARG A 2 -9.52 8.57 2.74
CA ARG A 2 -9.34 8.85 1.31
C ARG A 2 -8.48 10.09 1.02
N GLU A 3 -8.88 11.24 1.55
CA GLU A 3 -8.15 12.51 1.35
C GLU A 3 -6.70 12.43 1.84
N ARG A 4 -6.50 11.77 2.98
CA ARG A 4 -5.18 11.55 3.56
C ARG A 4 -4.29 10.74 2.62
N LEU A 5 -4.81 9.65 2.06
CA LEU A 5 -4.11 8.84 1.06
C LEU A 5 -3.77 9.68 -0.19
N LEU A 6 -4.72 10.49 -0.68
CA LEU A 6 -4.48 11.35 -1.84
C LEU A 6 -3.34 12.36 -1.62
N VAL A 7 -3.19 12.90 -0.41
CA VAL A 7 -2.06 13.79 -0.06
C VAL A 7 -0.72 13.04 -0.24
N HIS A 8 -0.63 11.82 0.25
CA HIS A 8 0.56 10.99 0.12
C HIS A 8 0.83 10.59 -1.34
N LEU A 9 -0.21 10.26 -2.11
CA LEU A 9 -0.10 9.90 -3.52
C LEU A 9 0.38 11.07 -4.41
N ARG A 10 0.06 12.32 -4.07
CA ARG A 10 0.59 13.50 -4.79
C ARG A 10 2.11 13.62 -4.72
N GLY A 11 2.73 13.11 -3.66
CA GLY A 11 4.20 13.09 -3.51
C GLY A 11 4.87 11.91 -4.22
N LEU A 12 4.10 10.95 -4.72
CA LEU A 12 4.61 9.70 -5.28
C LEU A 12 5.52 9.90 -6.51
N PRO A 13 5.24 10.83 -7.45
CA PRO A 13 6.15 11.07 -8.58
C PRO A 13 7.57 11.49 -8.15
N GLN A 14 7.68 12.34 -7.11
CA GLN A 14 8.98 12.77 -6.58
C GLN A 14 9.75 11.60 -5.96
N ILE A 15 9.04 10.67 -5.32
CA ILE A 15 9.61 9.45 -4.75
C ILE A 15 10.10 8.52 -5.87
N VAL A 16 9.33 8.37 -6.96
CA VAL A 16 9.75 7.59 -8.13
C VAL A 16 11.02 8.15 -8.77
N GLU A 17 11.17 9.47 -8.84
CA GLU A 17 12.42 10.08 -9.32
C GLU A 17 13.63 9.75 -8.42
N SER A 18 13.43 9.59 -7.10
CA SER A 18 14.50 9.12 -6.21
C SER A 18 14.85 7.66 -6.48
N TRP A 19 13.89 6.84 -6.90
CA TRP A 19 14.10 5.43 -7.19
C TRP A 19 15.00 5.16 -8.40
N LYS A 20 15.14 6.14 -9.29
CA LYS A 20 16.01 6.08 -10.46
C LYS A 20 17.49 6.32 -10.13
N ARG A 21 17.80 6.74 -8.89
CA ARG A 21 19.17 7.06 -8.45
C ARG A 21 19.90 5.81 -7.95
N PRO A 22 21.25 5.73 -8.08
CA PRO A 22 22.05 4.62 -7.55
C PRO A 22 21.82 4.36 -6.06
N GLU A 23 21.94 3.10 -5.64
CA GLU A 23 21.34 2.50 -4.43
C GLU A 23 21.77 3.07 -3.05
N ASP A 24 22.81 3.90 -2.97
CA ASP A 24 23.53 4.14 -1.71
C ASP A 24 22.83 5.05 -0.68
N SER A 25 21.72 5.70 -1.04
CA SER A 25 21.05 6.67 -0.15
C SER A 25 19.60 6.35 0.22
N ASP A 26 19.04 5.22 -0.22
CA ASP A 26 17.59 5.03 -0.12
C ASP A 26 17.11 4.21 1.08
N THR A 27 16.41 4.90 1.98
CA THR A 27 15.68 4.30 3.09
C THR A 27 14.40 3.62 2.58
N GLN A 28 14.47 2.31 2.30
CA GLN A 28 13.30 1.48 1.99
C GLN A 28 12.60 0.97 3.28
N PRO A 29 11.26 0.85 3.33
CA PRO A 29 10.29 1.26 2.30
C PRO A 29 10.17 2.79 2.24
N SER A 30 9.66 3.38 1.16
CA SER A 30 9.64 4.82 0.98
C SER A 30 8.89 5.59 2.09
N GLN A 31 9.13 6.90 2.17
CA GLN A 31 8.38 7.76 3.10
C GLN A 31 6.87 7.69 2.88
N PHE A 32 6.41 7.52 1.63
CA PHE A 32 5.01 7.30 1.30
C PHE A 32 4.47 6.07 2.04
N ALA A 33 5.08 4.90 1.82
CA ALA A 33 4.65 3.65 2.44
C ALA A 33 4.73 3.69 3.98
N ARG A 34 5.79 4.27 4.55
CA ARG A 34 5.92 4.44 6.01
C ARG A 34 4.83 5.32 6.60
N SER A 35 4.51 6.44 5.93
CA SER A 35 3.58 7.43 6.47
C SER A 35 2.14 6.92 6.44
N ILE A 36 1.71 6.29 5.34
CA ILE A 36 0.37 5.71 5.27
C ILE A 36 0.19 4.56 6.26
N ASN A 37 1.19 3.69 6.42
CA ASN A 37 1.12 2.59 7.40
C ASN A 37 1.04 3.12 8.83
N LYS A 38 1.80 4.16 9.17
CA LYS A 38 1.75 4.78 10.50
C LYS A 38 0.36 5.37 10.80
N GLU A 39 -0.23 6.05 9.83
CA GLU A 39 -1.53 6.71 9.99
C GLU A 39 -2.69 5.71 10.08
N VAL A 40 -2.67 4.67 9.24
CA VAL A 40 -3.65 3.58 9.31
C VAL A 40 -3.53 2.81 10.62
N GLY A 41 -2.31 2.49 11.05
CA GLY A 41 -2.08 1.81 12.33
C GLY A 41 -2.51 2.65 13.54
N LEU A 42 -2.33 3.98 13.48
CA LEU A 42 -2.87 4.88 14.50
C LEU A 42 -4.40 4.87 14.50
N LEU A 43 -5.03 4.96 13.32
CA LEU A 43 -6.48 4.90 13.18
C LEU A 43 -7.03 3.59 13.77
N GLN A 44 -6.42 2.46 13.45
CA GLN A 44 -6.82 1.15 13.97
C GLN A 44 -6.75 1.14 15.49
N ARG A 45 -5.62 1.55 16.06
CA ARG A 45 -5.43 1.56 17.51
C ARG A 45 -6.46 2.44 18.22
N VAL A 46 -6.82 3.59 17.65
CA VAL A 46 -7.81 4.48 18.25
C VAL A 46 -9.21 3.88 18.14
N LEU A 47 -9.63 3.48 16.94
CA LEU A 47 -10.99 2.96 16.73
C LEU A 47 -11.25 1.66 17.50
N SER A 48 -10.29 0.74 17.55
CA SER A 48 -10.41 -0.51 18.30
C SER A 48 -10.55 -0.33 19.82
N ARG A 49 -10.20 0.85 20.36
CA ARG A 49 -10.38 1.18 21.78
C ARG A 49 -11.69 1.90 22.07
N THR A 50 -12.38 2.38 21.04
CA THR A 50 -13.53 3.29 21.17
C THR A 50 -14.81 2.70 20.62
N LEU A 51 -14.72 1.82 19.61
CA LEU A 51 -15.85 1.26 18.89
C LEU A 51 -15.93 -0.26 19.06
N HIS A 52 -17.11 -0.81 18.81
CA HIS A 52 -17.31 -2.25 18.78
C HIS A 52 -16.58 -2.89 17.59
N GLU A 53 -16.17 -4.15 17.73
CA GLU A 53 -15.36 -4.85 16.70
C GLU A 53 -16.02 -4.82 15.31
N LEU A 54 -17.33 -5.08 15.24
CA LEU A 54 -18.08 -5.07 13.97
C LEU A 54 -18.06 -3.69 13.28
N ASP A 55 -18.15 -2.60 14.05
CA ASP A 55 -18.07 -1.24 13.51
C ASP A 55 -16.67 -0.94 13.00
N VAL A 56 -15.65 -1.39 13.73
CA VAL A 56 -14.24 -1.28 13.32
C VAL A 56 -14.01 -2.02 12.02
N GLN A 57 -14.48 -3.27 11.89
CA GLN A 57 -14.40 -4.05 10.66
C GLN A 57 -15.11 -3.36 9.49
N ALA A 58 -16.32 -2.83 9.71
CA ALA A 58 -17.07 -2.11 8.67
C ALA A 58 -16.35 -0.84 8.19
N ILE A 59 -15.72 -0.09 9.10
CA ILE A 59 -14.88 1.07 8.76
C ILE A 59 -13.65 0.62 7.97
N PHE A 60 -12.93 -0.40 8.45
CA PHE A 60 -11.71 -0.86 7.79
C PHE A 60 -11.96 -1.51 6.44
N ARG A 61 -13.11 -2.15 6.22
CA ARG A 61 -13.53 -2.61 4.89
C ARG A 61 -13.53 -1.48 3.86
N GLN A 62 -14.04 -0.29 4.23
CA GLN A 62 -14.02 0.88 3.35
C GLN A 62 -12.60 1.42 3.15
N VAL A 63 -11.79 1.47 4.21
CA VAL A 63 -10.39 1.92 4.13
C VAL A 63 -9.59 1.02 3.20
N VAL A 64 -9.70 -0.30 3.34
CA VAL A 64 -9.06 -1.31 2.50
C VAL A 64 -9.46 -1.14 1.04
N ALA A 65 -10.76 -1.02 0.74
CA ALA A 65 -11.25 -0.83 -0.62
C ALA A 65 -10.67 0.45 -1.27
N ILE A 66 -10.64 1.56 -0.54
CA ILE A 66 -10.03 2.82 -1.00
C ILE A 66 -8.53 2.65 -1.25
N PHE A 67 -7.82 1.96 -0.36
CA PHE A 67 -6.39 1.75 -0.47
C PHE A 67 -6.05 0.93 -1.71
N HIS A 68 -6.71 -0.21 -1.93
CA HIS A 68 -6.50 -1.01 -3.13
C HIS A 68 -6.73 -0.19 -4.40
N SER A 69 -7.89 0.47 -4.51
CA SER A 69 -8.25 1.21 -5.72
C SER A 69 -7.28 2.37 -6.00
N GLN A 70 -7.06 3.25 -5.03
CA GLN A 70 -6.30 4.49 -5.27
C GLN A 70 -4.80 4.23 -5.44
N ILE A 71 -4.25 3.24 -4.73
CA ILE A 71 -2.82 2.92 -4.82
C ILE A 71 -2.51 2.20 -6.12
N SER A 72 -3.34 1.20 -6.51
CA SER A 72 -3.18 0.54 -7.81
C SER A 72 -3.30 1.53 -8.96
N GLU A 73 -4.31 2.40 -8.92
CA GLU A 73 -4.50 3.43 -9.94
C GLU A 73 -3.29 4.36 -10.04
N ALA A 74 -2.79 4.85 -8.92
CA ALA A 74 -1.62 5.72 -8.91
C ALA A 74 -0.38 5.02 -9.48
N PHE A 75 -0.13 3.76 -9.12
CA PHE A 75 1.02 3.01 -9.62
C PHE A 75 0.94 2.67 -11.10
N LEU A 76 -0.26 2.44 -11.65
CA LEU A 76 -0.44 2.22 -13.10
C LEU A 76 -0.03 3.43 -13.94
N HIS A 77 -0.09 4.64 -13.39
CA HIS A 77 0.25 5.88 -14.09
C HIS A 77 1.72 6.28 -13.96
N LEU A 78 2.53 5.53 -13.20
CA LEU A 78 3.94 5.85 -13.03
C LEU A 78 4.78 5.19 -14.13
N ASP A 79 5.72 5.96 -14.66
CA ASP A 79 6.74 5.41 -15.58
C ASP A 79 7.84 4.70 -14.78
N ILE A 80 7.77 3.37 -14.75
CA ILE A 80 8.67 2.49 -13.99
C ILE A 80 9.33 1.50 -14.94
N SER A 81 9.82 2.03 -16.05
CA SER A 81 10.55 1.31 -17.10
C SER A 81 11.93 0.80 -16.64
N ILE A 82 12.47 1.33 -15.54
CA ILE A 82 13.80 0.96 -15.03
C ILE A 82 13.69 -0.16 -13.97
N PRO A 83 14.45 -1.27 -14.08
CA PRO A 83 14.37 -2.41 -13.16
C PRO A 83 14.53 -2.06 -11.68
N GLN A 84 15.41 -1.10 -11.38
CA GLN A 84 15.64 -0.62 -10.02
C GLN A 84 14.38 0.02 -9.41
N ALA A 85 13.69 0.88 -10.19
CA ALA A 85 12.46 1.52 -9.76
C ALA A 85 11.34 0.49 -9.60
N LYS A 86 11.29 -0.52 -10.47
CA LYS A 86 10.35 -1.65 -10.38
C LYS A 86 10.53 -2.43 -9.08
N LYS A 87 11.78 -2.78 -8.72
CA LYS A 87 12.10 -3.46 -7.46
C LYS A 87 11.72 -2.65 -6.22
N ARG A 88 11.89 -1.33 -6.25
CA ARG A 88 11.55 -0.41 -5.15
C ARG A 88 10.03 -0.25 -5.02
N MET A 89 9.31 -0.08 -6.13
CA MET A 89 7.84 -0.12 -6.13
C MET A 89 7.33 -1.42 -5.52
N TYR A 90 7.88 -2.57 -5.96
CA TYR A 90 7.45 -3.86 -5.43
C TYR A 90 7.59 -3.93 -3.91
N ARG A 91 8.73 -3.49 -3.35
CA ARG A 91 8.97 -3.45 -1.90
C ARG A 91 7.97 -2.57 -1.16
N ASP A 92 7.69 -1.39 -1.70
CA ASP A 92 6.67 -0.48 -1.15
C ASP A 92 5.28 -1.13 -1.15
N VAL A 93 4.88 -1.70 -2.29
CA VAL A 93 3.59 -2.38 -2.42
C VAL A 93 3.48 -3.56 -1.45
N GLN A 94 4.52 -4.37 -1.30
CA GLN A 94 4.54 -5.46 -0.32
C GLN A 94 4.40 -4.94 1.13
N HIS A 95 5.05 -3.82 1.46
CA HIS A 95 4.93 -3.22 2.78
C HIS A 95 3.51 -2.69 3.06
N ILE A 96 2.87 -2.13 2.04
CA ILE A 96 1.48 -1.64 2.12
C ILE A 96 0.51 -2.80 2.22
N LEU A 97 0.66 -3.84 1.40
CA LEU A 97 -0.17 -5.05 1.47
C LEU A 97 -0.03 -5.76 2.81
N GLY A 98 1.18 -5.80 3.39
CA GLY A 98 1.39 -6.29 4.75
C GLY A 98 0.56 -5.53 5.79
N CYS A 99 0.50 -4.20 5.67
CA CYS A 99 -0.37 -3.39 6.52
C CYS A 99 -1.85 -3.70 6.27
N ILE A 100 -2.30 -3.72 5.02
CA ILE A 100 -3.69 -4.01 4.63
C ILE A 100 -4.15 -5.37 5.18
N ARG A 101 -3.34 -6.42 5.05
CA ARG A 101 -3.62 -7.77 5.55
C ARG A 101 -3.74 -7.85 7.07
N SER A 102 -3.11 -6.91 7.80
CA SER A 102 -3.19 -6.82 9.27
C SER A 102 -4.42 -6.06 9.79
N LEU A 103 -5.18 -5.40 8.89
CA LEU A 103 -6.33 -4.61 9.29
C LEU A 103 -7.52 -5.51 9.65
N PRO A 104 -8.37 -5.08 10.61
CA PRO A 104 -9.59 -5.79 10.97
C PRO A 104 -10.43 -6.12 9.74
N SER A 105 -10.79 -7.39 9.62
CA SER A 105 -11.52 -7.91 8.48
C SER A 105 -12.50 -8.98 8.94
N ASP A 106 -13.67 -9.00 8.32
CA ASP A 106 -14.61 -10.12 8.39
C ASP A 106 -14.53 -11.02 7.15
N SER A 107 -13.61 -10.71 6.22
CA SER A 107 -13.44 -11.48 4.99
C SER A 107 -12.88 -12.88 5.26
N LYS A 108 -13.45 -13.88 4.57
CA LYS A 108 -12.93 -15.25 4.55
C LYS A 108 -11.89 -15.47 3.46
N SER A 109 -11.41 -14.40 2.82
CA SER A 109 -10.41 -14.52 1.75
C SER A 109 -9.06 -14.96 2.33
N SER A 110 -8.29 -15.70 1.56
CA SER A 110 -6.91 -16.07 1.90
C SER A 110 -5.97 -15.57 0.79
N PRO A 111 -5.11 -14.57 1.05
CA PRO A 111 -4.99 -13.82 2.31
C PRO A 111 -6.19 -12.89 2.60
N PRO A 112 -6.36 -12.44 3.86
CA PRO A 112 -7.42 -11.51 4.23
C PRO A 112 -7.23 -10.15 3.55
N ASN A 113 -8.33 -9.42 3.34
CA ASN A 113 -8.31 -8.10 2.68
C ASN A 113 -7.65 -8.15 1.30
N TRP A 114 -7.92 -9.19 0.50
CA TRP A 114 -7.46 -9.25 -0.89
C TRP A 114 -8.18 -8.21 -1.76
N GLY A 115 -7.47 -7.58 -2.70
CA GLY A 115 -8.08 -6.66 -3.66
C GLY A 115 -7.20 -6.27 -4.83
N GLN A 116 -7.57 -5.17 -5.50
CA GLN A 116 -6.96 -4.70 -6.76
C GLN A 116 -5.44 -4.46 -6.69
N LEU A 117 -4.89 -4.22 -5.50
CA LEU A 117 -3.43 -4.06 -5.33
C LEU A 117 -2.71 -5.40 -5.35
N ASP A 118 -3.32 -6.48 -4.85
CA ASP A 118 -2.79 -7.83 -5.01
C ASP A 118 -2.84 -8.25 -6.50
N GLU A 119 -3.93 -7.94 -7.20
CA GLU A 119 -4.06 -8.18 -8.64
C GLU A 119 -3.01 -7.41 -9.45
N PHE A 120 -2.78 -6.13 -9.10
CA PHE A 120 -1.71 -5.32 -9.68
C PHE A 120 -0.35 -6.01 -9.49
N VAL A 121 -0.05 -6.53 -8.30
CA VAL A 121 1.20 -7.24 -8.05
C VAL A 121 1.30 -8.51 -8.90
N ALA A 122 0.26 -9.34 -8.89
CA ALA A 122 0.23 -10.59 -9.63
C ALA A 122 0.47 -10.36 -11.14
N LYS A 123 -0.17 -9.32 -11.71
CA LYS A 123 -0.04 -8.98 -13.13
C LYS A 123 1.33 -8.40 -13.51
N ASN A 124 1.91 -7.54 -12.67
CA ASN A 124 3.11 -6.77 -13.03
C ASN A 124 4.43 -7.38 -12.52
N PHE A 125 4.35 -8.32 -11.58
CA PHE A 125 5.51 -8.91 -10.90
C PHE A 125 5.43 -10.44 -10.74
N GLY A 126 4.33 -11.09 -11.12
CA GLY A 126 4.08 -12.52 -10.85
C GLY A 126 5.04 -13.50 -11.55
N GLU A 127 5.77 -13.07 -12.58
CA GLU A 127 6.72 -13.94 -13.31
C GLU A 127 8.21 -13.68 -12.96
N GLU A 128 8.55 -12.58 -12.28
CA GLU A 128 9.96 -12.13 -12.10
C GLU A 128 10.52 -12.29 -10.68
N VAL A 129 9.76 -12.80 -9.71
CA VAL A 129 10.22 -12.95 -8.30
C VAL A 129 10.54 -14.41 -7.96
N GLY A 130 10.85 -15.21 -8.98
CA GLY A 130 11.19 -16.64 -8.87
C GLY A 130 12.66 -16.99 -9.18
N GLN A 131 13.56 -16.02 -9.38
CA GLN A 131 14.99 -16.25 -9.60
C GLN A 131 15.86 -15.24 -8.84
#